data_AF-A0A0B1SRJ5-F1
#
_entry.id   AF-A0A0B1SRJ5-F1
#
_cell.length_a   1.000
_cell.length_b   1.000
_cell.length_c   1.000
_cell.angle_alpha   90.00
_cell.angle_beta   90.00
_cell.angle_gamma   90.00
#
_symmetry.space_group_name_H-M   'P 1'
#
loop_
_entity.id
_entity.type
_entity.pdbx_description
1 polymer ?
#
loop_
_entity_poly.entity_id
_entity_poly.type
_entity_poly.pdbx_seq_one_letter_code
_entity_poly.pdbx_strand_id
1 'polypeptide(L)'
;MTTGGSILESRIYFISPVAKGALAYSNVNAEWLNDAKQNAVYVPEEPFCHMGLVRNGRLKIYENVYESFCRDYKTPCVVFTGHPSLRIGDAPHLLEMWGNDCKNALIMTDPDYPLNEVYAPYEDLAIRAFYYPIETRLEVFTCELFATSCGTAT
;
A
#
# COMPACT_ATOMS: atom_id res chain seq x y z
N MET A 1 6.95 -28.46 -14.52
CA MET A 1 7.02 -27.13 -15.17
C MET A 1 6.70 -26.09 -14.12
N THR A 2 7.71 -25.68 -13.36
CA THR A 2 7.61 -24.78 -12.20
C THR A 2 7.97 -23.37 -12.65
N THR A 3 6.97 -22.56 -13.00
CA THR A 3 7.14 -21.14 -13.38
C THR A 3 7.30 -20.29 -12.11
N GLY A 4 8.42 -20.45 -11.40
CA GLY A 4 8.81 -19.64 -10.25
C GLY A 4 9.64 -18.43 -10.68
N GLY A 5 9.10 -17.56 -11.53
CA GLY A 5 9.81 -16.41 -12.09
C GLY A 5 9.60 -15.10 -11.32
N SER A 6 10.66 -14.58 -10.73
CA SER A 6 10.96 -13.14 -10.51
C SER A 6 9.93 -12.21 -9.82
N ILE A 7 9.32 -12.62 -8.70
CA ILE A 7 8.61 -11.67 -7.82
C ILE A 7 9.54 -10.57 -7.27
N LEU A 8 10.83 -10.87 -7.09
CA LEU A 8 11.82 -9.94 -6.55
C LEU A 8 12.22 -8.82 -7.50
N GLU A 9 11.89 -8.88 -8.79
CA GLU A 9 12.23 -7.86 -9.81
C GLU A 9 11.00 -7.09 -10.31
N SER A 10 9.82 -7.42 -9.80
CA SER A 10 8.56 -6.78 -10.21
C SER A 10 8.58 -5.28 -9.89
N ARG A 11 8.03 -4.48 -10.82
CA ARG A 11 7.92 -3.03 -10.65
C ARG A 11 6.76 -2.69 -9.74
N ILE A 12 6.97 -1.68 -8.93
CA ILE A 12 5.98 -1.15 -8.01
C ILE A 12 5.60 0.25 -8.49
N TYR A 13 4.31 0.49 -8.59
CA TYR A 13 3.76 1.78 -8.96
C TYR A 13 2.92 2.31 -7.81
N PHE A 14 3.10 3.58 -7.47
CA PHE A 14 2.26 4.26 -6.49
C PHE A 14 1.52 5.39 -7.19
N ILE A 15 0.21 5.24 -7.31
CA ILE A 15 -0.66 6.20 -7.98
C ILE A 15 -1.47 6.95 -6.93
N SER A 16 -1.08 8.20 -6.70
CA SER A 16 -1.82 9.16 -5.88
C SER A 16 -1.19 10.55 -6.03
N PRO A 17 -2.00 11.63 -6.11
CA PRO A 17 -1.50 12.99 -6.20
C PRO A 17 -0.69 13.41 -4.96
N VAL A 18 -0.93 12.76 -3.82
CA VAL A 18 -0.22 13.04 -2.56
C VAL A 18 0.95 12.09 -2.29
N ALA A 19 1.18 11.06 -3.12
CA ALA A 19 2.19 10.03 -2.86
C ALA A 19 3.61 10.61 -2.74
N LYS A 20 3.99 11.52 -3.63
CA LYS A 20 5.33 12.14 -3.61
C LYS A 20 5.55 12.97 -2.35
N GLY A 21 4.52 13.73 -1.94
CA GLY A 21 4.54 14.50 -0.70
C GLY A 21 4.61 13.59 0.53
N ALA A 22 3.78 12.55 0.58
CA ALA A 22 3.73 11.61 1.69
C ALA A 22 5.09 10.91 1.93
N LEU A 23 5.77 10.48 0.86
CA LEU A 23 7.11 9.89 0.97
C LEU A 23 8.13 10.90 1.47
N ALA A 24 8.11 12.15 0.98
CA ALA A 24 9.00 13.20 1.47
C ALA A 24 8.75 13.50 2.96
N TYR A 25 7.48 13.61 3.39
CA TYR A 25 7.13 13.84 4.80
C TYR A 25 7.59 12.70 5.71
N SER A 26 7.48 11.45 5.25
CA SER A 26 7.95 10.31 6.04
C SER A 26 9.45 10.39 6.33
N ASN A 27 10.24 11.00 5.43
CA ASN A 27 11.68 11.15 5.61
C ASN A 27 12.07 12.34 6.50
N VAL A 28 11.21 13.35 6.63
CA VAL A 28 11.47 14.53 7.46
C VAL A 28 11.10 14.28 8.93
N ASN A 29 10.00 13.57 9.17
CA ASN A 29 9.43 13.38 10.51
C ASN A 29 9.94 12.11 11.19
N ALA A 30 11.26 11.92 11.21
CA ALA A 30 11.86 10.69 11.70
C ALA A 30 11.82 10.55 13.23
N GLU A 31 11.60 11.66 13.96
CA GLU A 31 11.46 11.71 15.41
C GLU A 31 10.22 10.98 15.95
N TRP A 32 9.26 10.64 15.08
CA TRP A 32 8.06 9.89 15.44
C TRP A 32 8.18 8.39 15.12
N LEU A 33 9.37 7.92 14.71
CA LEU A 33 9.63 6.52 14.42
C LEU A 33 10.10 5.76 15.66
N ASN A 34 10.22 4.44 15.57
CA ASN A 34 10.79 3.64 16.65
C ASN A 34 12.29 3.98 16.85
N ASP A 35 12.81 3.72 18.04
CA ASP A 35 14.21 4.04 18.39
C ASP A 35 15.22 3.49 17.38
N ALA A 36 14.97 2.30 16.83
CA ALA A 36 15.83 1.69 15.81
C ALA A 36 15.91 2.54 14.52
N LYS A 37 14.79 3.09 14.05
CA LYS A 37 14.74 3.96 12.87
C LYS A 37 15.13 5.41 13.18
N GLN A 38 14.89 5.88 14.40
CA GLN A 38 15.43 7.17 14.86
C GLN A 38 16.97 7.13 14.87
N ASN A 39 17.56 6.02 15.34
CA ASN A 39 19.01 5.80 15.34
C ASN A 39 19.61 5.82 13.92
N ALA A 40 18.85 5.37 12.92
CA ALA A 40 19.25 5.43 11.53
C ALA A 40 19.37 6.86 10.98
N VAL A 41 18.83 7.89 11.65
CA VAL A 41 18.99 9.32 11.28
C VAL A 41 20.30 9.90 11.82
N TYR A 42 20.77 9.40 12.97
CA TYR A 42 22.06 9.83 13.53
C TYR A 42 23.24 9.26 12.75
N VAL A 43 23.03 8.12 12.09
CA VAL A 43 23.87 7.63 10.99
C VAL A 43 23.34 8.30 9.71
N PRO A 44 24.15 8.65 8.70
CA PRO A 44 23.65 9.12 7.41
C PRO A 44 22.98 7.99 6.59
N GLU A 45 22.12 7.19 7.22
CA GLU A 45 21.34 6.11 6.63
C GLU A 45 19.88 6.54 6.44
N GLU A 46 19.24 6.09 5.36
CA GLU A 46 17.84 6.41 5.10
C GLU A 46 16.94 5.54 6.00
N PRO A 47 16.02 6.11 6.81
CA PRO A 47 15.20 5.35 7.75
C PRO A 47 14.21 4.40 7.07
N PHE A 48 13.99 4.57 5.77
CA PHE A 48 13.12 3.73 4.96
C PHE A 48 13.75 3.33 3.63
N CYS A 49 13.46 2.11 3.18
CA CYS A 49 13.97 1.55 1.93
C CYS A 49 13.29 2.10 0.65
N HIS A 50 12.19 2.84 0.79
CA HIS A 50 11.42 3.32 -0.37
C HIS A 50 12.22 4.30 -1.23
N MET A 51 13.09 5.11 -0.63
CA MET A 51 13.96 6.05 -1.35
C MET A 51 14.97 5.33 -2.24
N GLY A 52 15.61 4.27 -1.73
CA GLY A 52 16.44 3.37 -2.52
C GLY A 52 15.66 2.69 -3.67
N LEU A 53 14.41 2.29 -3.45
CA LEU A 53 13.56 1.70 -4.50
C LEU A 53 13.17 2.71 -5.59
N VAL A 54 12.94 3.97 -5.24
CA VAL A 54 12.69 5.06 -6.19
C VAL A 54 13.96 5.34 -7.01
N ARG A 55 15.12 5.46 -6.35
CA ARG A 55 16.43 5.68 -7.00
C ARG A 55 16.79 4.56 -7.98
N ASN A 56 16.50 3.32 -7.63
CA ASN A 56 16.72 2.15 -8.48
C ASN A 56 15.66 1.99 -9.58
N GLY A 57 14.69 2.90 -9.69
CA GLY A 57 13.63 2.88 -10.70
C GLY A 57 12.63 1.73 -10.54
N ARG A 58 12.65 1.06 -9.38
CA ARG A 58 11.75 -0.06 -9.05
C ARG A 58 10.40 0.42 -8.53
N LEU A 59 10.40 1.51 -7.77
CA LEU A 59 9.20 2.21 -7.33
C LEU A 59 9.03 3.48 -8.17
N LYS A 60 7.98 3.54 -8.99
CA LYS A 60 7.62 4.75 -9.75
C LYS A 60 6.35 5.36 -9.16
N ILE A 61 6.35 6.68 -9.02
CA ILE A 61 5.24 7.43 -8.44
C ILE A 61 4.56 8.19 -9.57
N TYR A 62 3.24 8.10 -9.63
CA TYR A 62 2.41 8.83 -10.59
C TYR A 62 1.28 9.55 -9.84
N GLU A 63 0.89 10.71 -10.35
CA GLU A 63 -0.20 11.49 -9.76
C GLU A 63 -1.58 11.00 -10.22
N ASN A 64 -1.65 10.45 -11.44
CA ASN A 64 -2.87 9.98 -12.08
C ASN A 64 -2.59 8.77 -13.00
N VAL A 65 -3.66 8.05 -13.39
CA VAL A 65 -3.57 6.94 -14.36
C VAL A 65 -3.45 7.41 -15.81
N TYR A 66 -4.05 8.56 -16.16
CA TYR A 66 -4.34 8.91 -17.55
C TYR A 66 -3.15 9.37 -18.41
N GLU A 67 -2.12 9.98 -17.82
CA GLU A 67 -1.04 10.55 -18.64
C GLU A 67 0.10 9.56 -18.90
N SER A 68 0.86 9.29 -17.85
CA SER A 68 2.18 8.68 -17.98
C SER A 68 2.15 7.18 -17.70
N PHE A 69 1.22 6.76 -16.84
CA PHE A 69 1.15 5.39 -16.34
C PHE A 69 0.82 4.40 -17.47
N CYS A 70 -0.21 4.69 -18.28
CA CYS A 70 -0.65 3.82 -19.37
C CYS A 70 0.43 3.50 -20.43
N ARG A 71 1.46 4.35 -20.59
CA ARG A 71 2.56 4.13 -21.54
C ARG A 71 3.74 3.38 -20.92
N ASP A 72 3.94 3.52 -19.62
CA ASP A 72 5.14 3.10 -18.92
C ASP A 72 4.96 1.80 -18.09
N TYR A 73 3.72 1.39 -17.85
CA TYR A 73 3.46 0.22 -17.02
C TYR A 73 3.96 -1.07 -17.69
N LYS A 74 4.56 -1.96 -16.90
CA LYS A 74 5.10 -3.24 -17.37
C LYS A 74 4.61 -4.35 -16.47
N THR A 75 4.05 -5.41 -17.04
CA THR A 75 3.63 -6.61 -16.30
C THR A 75 4.79 -7.61 -16.20
N PRO A 76 4.96 -8.32 -15.07
CA PRO A 76 4.18 -8.23 -13.82
C PRO A 76 4.52 -6.96 -13.01
N CYS A 77 3.51 -6.35 -12.40
CA CYS A 77 3.68 -5.21 -11.50
C CYS A 77 2.69 -5.21 -10.35
N VAL A 78 3.02 -4.43 -9.33
CA VAL A 78 2.16 -4.15 -8.18
C VAL A 78 1.82 -2.66 -8.21
N VAL A 79 0.54 -2.33 -8.05
CA VAL A 79 0.07 -0.94 -8.01
C VAL A 79 -0.59 -0.66 -6.67
N PHE A 80 -0.13 0.39 -6.00
CA PHE A 80 -0.78 0.96 -4.85
C PHE A 80 -1.66 2.13 -5.30
N THR A 81 -2.92 2.12 -4.86
CA THR A 81 -3.92 3.15 -5.17
C THR A 81 -4.37 3.82 -3.88
N GLY A 82 -4.80 5.08 -3.99
CA GLY A 82 -4.98 5.92 -2.81
C GLY A 82 -6.24 5.67 -1.98
N HIS A 83 -7.32 5.10 -2.53
CA HIS A 83 -8.60 5.04 -1.83
C HIS A 83 -9.17 3.62 -1.76
N PRO A 84 -9.40 3.06 -0.56
CA PRO A 84 -9.87 1.69 -0.38
C PRO A 84 -11.32 1.47 -0.81
N SER A 85 -12.15 2.51 -0.94
CA SER A 85 -13.57 2.33 -1.30
C SER A 85 -13.83 1.84 -2.73
N LEU A 86 -12.82 1.79 -3.61
CA LEU A 86 -12.98 1.50 -5.04
C LEU A 86 -14.04 2.36 -5.75
N ARG A 87 -14.43 3.52 -5.20
CA ARG A 87 -15.37 4.45 -5.84
C ARG A 87 -14.77 5.81 -6.16
N ILE A 88 -13.67 6.15 -5.49
CA ILE A 88 -13.03 7.47 -5.59
C ILE A 88 -11.57 7.26 -6.02
N GLY A 89 -11.08 8.17 -6.85
CA GLY A 89 -9.71 8.16 -7.33
C GLY A 89 -9.50 7.21 -8.50
N ASP A 90 -8.30 6.65 -8.56
CA ASP A 90 -7.82 5.90 -9.73
C ASP A 90 -8.11 4.39 -9.68
N ALA A 91 -8.56 3.86 -8.54
CA ALA A 91 -8.85 2.44 -8.36
C ALA A 91 -9.94 1.89 -9.32
N PRO A 92 -11.08 2.59 -9.55
CA PRO A 92 -12.09 2.15 -10.53
C PRO A 92 -11.49 2.01 -11.94
N HIS A 93 -10.68 2.98 -12.37
CA HIS A 93 -10.08 2.99 -13.70
C HIS A 93 -9.09 1.82 -13.90
N LEU A 94 -8.32 1.48 -12.86
CA LEU A 94 -7.45 0.30 -12.89
C LEU A 94 -8.28 -0.99 -12.99
N LEU A 95 -9.40 -1.08 -12.28
CA LEU A 95 -10.32 -2.23 -12.38
C LEU A 95 -10.99 -2.32 -13.76
N GLU A 96 -11.33 -1.22 -14.39
CA GLU A 96 -11.84 -1.24 -15.77
C GLU A 96 -10.79 -1.76 -16.76
N MET A 97 -9.52 -1.39 -16.59
CA MET A 97 -8.44 -1.85 -17.47
C MET A 97 -8.06 -3.31 -17.25
N TRP A 98 -8.04 -3.78 -15.99
CA TRP A 98 -7.43 -5.05 -15.59
C TRP A 98 -8.43 -6.09 -15.06
N GLY A 99 -9.67 -5.70 -14.86
CA GLY A 99 -10.74 -6.49 -14.27
C GLY A 99 -11.09 -7.75 -15.05
N ASN A 100 -10.94 -7.72 -16.37
CA ASN A 100 -11.32 -8.84 -17.23
C ASN A 100 -10.26 -9.96 -17.32
N ASP A 101 -9.12 -9.83 -16.62
CA ASP A 101 -8.07 -10.87 -16.60
C ASP A 101 -7.95 -11.49 -15.20
N CYS A 102 -8.20 -12.81 -15.12
CA CYS A 102 -8.13 -13.59 -13.88
C CYS A 102 -6.71 -13.79 -13.33
N LYS A 103 -5.67 -13.46 -14.12
CA LYS A 103 -4.29 -13.42 -13.65
C LYS A 103 -4.04 -12.25 -12.71
N ASN A 104 -4.82 -11.18 -12.84
CA ASN A 104 -4.74 -10.03 -11.96
C ASN A 104 -5.42 -10.33 -10.63
N ALA A 105 -5.02 -9.58 -9.61
CA ALA A 105 -5.60 -9.67 -8.28
C ALA A 105 -5.76 -8.28 -7.67
N LEU A 106 -6.89 -8.07 -7.00
CA LEU A 106 -7.15 -6.94 -6.14
C LEU A 106 -6.95 -7.39 -4.69
N ILE A 107 -6.19 -6.62 -3.91
CA ILE A 107 -5.97 -6.89 -2.49
C ILE A 107 -6.47 -5.69 -1.69
N MET A 108 -7.48 -5.92 -0.87
CA MET A 108 -8.04 -4.94 0.05
C MET A 108 -7.38 -5.10 1.41
N THR A 109 -6.79 -4.02 1.91
CA THR A 109 -6.03 -4.01 3.18
C THR A 109 -6.69 -3.20 4.28
N ASP A 110 -7.80 -2.50 4.01
CA ASP A 110 -8.43 -1.60 4.97
C ASP A 110 -9.58 -2.31 5.70
N PRO A 111 -9.57 -2.37 7.05
CA PRO A 111 -10.63 -3.03 7.82
C PRO A 111 -11.99 -2.34 7.68
N ASP A 112 -12.02 -1.02 7.49
CA ASP A 112 -13.27 -0.23 7.44
C ASP A 112 -14.04 -0.42 6.12
N TYR A 113 -13.42 -1.09 5.14
CA TYR A 113 -13.95 -1.28 3.79
C TYR A 113 -14.08 -2.77 3.46
N PRO A 114 -15.17 -3.43 3.90
CA PRO A 114 -15.33 -4.85 3.72
C PRO A 114 -15.55 -5.20 2.24
N LEU A 115 -14.92 -6.30 1.81
CA LEU A 115 -14.83 -6.65 0.38
C LEU A 115 -16.21 -6.84 -0.27
N ASN A 116 -17.16 -7.45 0.43
CA ASN A 116 -18.52 -7.70 -0.07
C ASN A 116 -19.27 -6.42 -0.47
N GLU A 117 -19.10 -5.31 0.26
CA GLU A 117 -19.81 -4.05 -0.03
C GLU A 117 -19.12 -3.24 -1.11
N VAL A 118 -17.79 -3.26 -1.09
CA VAL A 118 -16.93 -2.44 -1.93
C VAL A 118 -16.76 -3.06 -3.32
N TYR A 119 -16.65 -4.38 -3.39
CA TYR A 119 -16.48 -5.13 -4.63
C TYR A 119 -17.80 -5.50 -5.32
N ALA A 120 -18.96 -5.34 -4.67
CA ALA A 120 -20.27 -5.64 -5.25
C ALA A 120 -20.50 -5.15 -6.71
N PRO A 121 -20.08 -3.92 -7.11
CA PRO A 121 -20.25 -3.45 -8.50
C PRO A 121 -19.35 -4.14 -9.53
N TYR A 122 -18.36 -4.90 -9.05
CA TYR A 122 -17.26 -5.48 -9.81
C TYR A 122 -17.30 -7.01 -9.77
N GLU A 123 -18.34 -7.62 -9.21
CA GLU A 123 -18.47 -9.08 -9.07
C GLU A 123 -18.45 -9.83 -10.41
N ASP A 124 -18.89 -9.18 -11.48
CA ASP A 124 -18.88 -9.74 -12.83
C ASP A 124 -17.47 -9.80 -13.46
N LEU A 125 -16.48 -9.15 -12.84
CA LEU A 125 -15.10 -9.11 -13.35
C LEU A 125 -14.35 -10.41 -13.01
N ALA A 126 -13.52 -10.87 -13.94
CA ALA A 126 -12.71 -12.08 -13.77
C ALA A 126 -11.55 -11.92 -12.76
N ILE A 127 -11.23 -10.69 -12.36
CA ILE A 127 -10.17 -10.39 -11.40
C ILE A 127 -10.47 -11.01 -10.04
N ARG A 128 -9.43 -11.55 -9.39
CA ARG A 128 -9.57 -12.15 -8.07
C ARG A 128 -9.41 -11.11 -6.99
N ALA A 129 -10.42 -10.93 -6.15
CA ALA A 129 -10.35 -10.02 -5.02
C ALA A 129 -10.05 -10.78 -3.71
N PHE A 130 -9.12 -10.26 -2.91
CA PHE A 130 -8.73 -10.78 -1.61
C PHE A 130 -8.86 -9.71 -0.53
N TYR A 131 -9.21 -10.13 0.68
CA TYR A 131 -9.36 -9.25 1.85
C TYR A 131 -8.38 -9.66 2.94
N TYR A 132 -7.43 -8.79 3.24
CA TYR A 132 -6.40 -8.98 4.26
C TYR A 132 -6.25 -7.68 5.07
N PRO A 133 -7.16 -7.38 6.01
CA PRO A 133 -7.17 -6.13 6.73
C PRO A 133 -5.91 -5.99 7.59
N ILE A 134 -5.24 -4.85 7.47
CA ILE A 134 -4.09 -4.47 8.28
C ILE A 134 -4.60 -3.52 9.36
N GLU A 135 -4.88 -4.08 10.54
CA GLU A 135 -5.29 -3.30 11.69
C GLU A 135 -4.05 -2.74 12.40
N THR A 136 -4.01 -1.42 12.56
CA THR A 136 -2.93 -0.72 13.29
C THR A 136 -3.40 -0.20 14.64
N ARG A 137 -4.71 -0.31 14.92
CA ARG A 137 -5.29 0.03 16.20
C ARG A 137 -4.89 -0.97 17.27
N LEU A 138 -5.03 -0.53 18.52
CA LEU A 138 -4.80 -1.37 19.69
C LEU A 138 -5.74 -2.57 19.66
N GLU A 139 -5.14 -3.77 19.66
CA GLU A 139 -5.88 -5.01 19.94
C GLU A 139 -6.49 -4.94 21.35
N VAL A 140 -7.62 -5.62 21.54
CA VAL A 140 -8.33 -5.68 22.84
C VAL A 140 -7.38 -6.08 23.97
N PHE A 141 -6.45 -7.00 23.68
CA PHE A 141 -5.43 -7.45 24.62
C PHE A 141 -4.49 -6.32 25.07
N THR A 142 -4.05 -5.47 24.14
CA THR A 142 -3.20 -4.32 24.46
C THR A 142 -3.98 -3.24 25.22
N CYS A 143 -5.27 -3.08 24.92
CA CYS A 143 -6.16 -2.20 25.70
C CYS A 143 -6.35 -2.70 27.14
N GLU A 144 -6.54 -4.00 27.37
CA GLU A 144 -6.63 -4.57 28.73
C GLU A 144 -5.31 -4.43 29.49
N LEU A 145 -4.18 -4.66 28.82
CA LEU A 145 -2.86 -4.46 29.41
C LEU A 145 -2.64 -2.99 29.80
N PHE A 146 -3.07 -2.05 28.94
CA PHE A 146 -3.00 -0.62 29.20
C PHE A 146 -3.90 -0.23 30.38
N ALA A 147 -5.15 -0.70 30.40
CA ALA A 147 -6.09 -0.47 31.50
C ALA A 147 -5.56 -1.02 32.84
N THR A 148 -4.94 -2.20 32.82
CA THR A 148 -4.32 -2.80 34.00
C THR A 148 -3.11 -1.99 34.47
N SER A 149 -2.26 -1.52 33.55
CA SER A 149 -1.09 -0.69 33.87
C SER A 149 -1.46 0.70 34.43
N CYS A 150 -2.56 1.30 33.96
CA CYS A 150 -3.08 2.56 34.48
C CYS A 150 -3.81 2.39 35.82
N GLY A 151 -4.41 1.22 36.08
CA GLY A 151 -5.14 0.90 37.32
C GLY A 151 -4.26 0.61 38.55
N THR A 152 -2.95 0.44 38.38
CA THR A 152 -1.99 0.17 39.48
C THR A 152 -1.30 1.42 40.05
N ALA A 153 -1.75 2.63 39.67
CA ALA A 153 -1.24 3.89 40.21
C ALA A 153 -2.19 4.50 41.26
N THR A 154 -2.41 3.78 42.37
CA THR A 154 -2.91 4.32 43.65
C THR A 154 -2.28 3.59 44.81
#